data_AF-Q8RQ59-F1
#
_entry.id   AF-Q8RQ59-F1
#
_cell.length_a   1.000
_cell.length_b   1.000
_cell.length_c   1.000
_cell.angle_alpha   90.00
_cell.angle_beta   90.00
_cell.angle_gamma   90.00
#
_symmetry.space_group_name_H-M   'P 1'
#
loop_
_entity.id
_entity.type
_entity.pdbx_description
1 polymer ?
#
loop_
_entity_poly.entity_id
_entity_poly.type
_entity_poly.pdbx_seq_one_letter_code
_entity_poly.pdbx_strand_id
1 'polypeptide(L)'
;MKAQITNINVKLDIWDTYYTIKDYGDRIILTVPYRKYESDNEWGLSFYDEVVTHLECIQMLRKCAQNKRGVLVAREGMAHFNIVEISIGLPLAYGWKAKDFQ
;
A
#
# COMPACT_ATOMS: atom_id res chain seq x y z
N MET A 1 19.06 8.67 -8.11
CA MET A 1 18.92 8.30 -6.68
C MET A 1 18.61 6.81 -6.60
N LYS A 2 19.15 6.11 -5.60
CA LYS A 2 18.79 4.71 -5.31
C LYS A 2 17.48 4.70 -4.54
N ALA A 3 16.53 3.85 -4.94
CA ALA A 3 15.24 3.75 -4.24
C ALA A 3 15.42 3.18 -2.83
N GLN A 4 14.66 3.71 -1.87
CA GLN A 4 14.47 3.05 -0.58
C GLN A 4 13.40 1.98 -0.73
N ILE A 5 13.76 0.73 -0.42
CA ILE A 5 12.87 -0.43 -0.60
C ILE A 5 12.43 -0.91 0.78
N THR A 6 11.12 -1.03 0.97
CA THR A 6 10.53 -1.61 2.18
C THR A 6 9.56 -2.73 1.79
N ASN A 7 9.73 -3.90 2.40
CA ASN A 7 8.77 -4.99 2.30
C ASN A 7 7.91 -5.06 3.56
N ILE A 8 6.61 -5.20 3.37
CA ILE A 8 5.63 -5.33 4.45
C ILE A 8 5.00 -6.71 4.31
N ASN A 9 5.24 -7.59 5.29
CA ASN A 9 4.70 -8.95 5.27
C ASN A 9 3.16 -8.92 5.45
N VAL A 10 2.47 -9.75 4.68
CA VAL A 10 1.01 -9.86 4.67
C VAL A 10 0.65 -11.30 4.36
N LYS A 11 -0.51 -11.74 4.83
CA LYS A 11 -1.11 -12.98 4.38
C LYS A 11 -2.18 -12.69 3.33
N LEU A 12 -2.04 -13.26 2.14
CA LEU A 12 -3.10 -13.27 1.13
C LEU A 12 -3.56 -14.72 0.97
N ASP A 13 -4.74 -15.03 1.49
CA ASP A 13 -5.29 -16.38 1.57
C ASP A 13 -4.34 -17.37 2.26
N ILE A 14 -3.74 -18.26 1.47
CA ILE A 14 -2.85 -19.32 1.92
C ILE A 14 -1.37 -18.92 1.80
N TRP A 15 -1.07 -17.77 1.20
CA TRP A 15 0.30 -17.33 0.96
C TRP A 15 0.77 -16.31 1.98
N ASP A 16 1.91 -16.62 2.60
CA ASP A 16 2.75 -15.61 3.24
C ASP A 16 3.49 -14.85 2.13
N THR A 17 3.16 -13.57 1.99
CA THR A 17 3.63 -12.71 0.90
C THR A 17 3.96 -11.31 1.45
N TYR A 18 4.21 -10.35 0.58
CA TYR A 18 4.56 -8.99 0.97
C TYR A 18 4.05 -7.94 -0.03
N TYR A 19 3.74 -6.75 0.48
CA TYR A 19 3.78 -5.54 -0.32
C TYR A 19 5.23 -5.09 -0.46
N THR A 20 5.61 -4.52 -1.61
CA THR A 20 6.90 -3.82 -1.76
C THR A 20 6.66 -2.34 -2.06
N ILE A 21 7.19 -1.46 -1.22
CA ILE A 21 7.22 -0.01 -1.44
C ILE A 21 8.63 0.35 -1.92
N LYS A 22 8.76 0.81 -3.16
CA LYS A 22 10.01 1.38 -3.71
C LYS A 22 9.86 2.90 -3.81
N ASP A 23 10.48 3.62 -2.89
CA ASP A 23 10.41 5.07 -2.80
C ASP A 23 11.60 5.73 -3.52
N TYR A 24 11.28 6.53 -4.53
CA TYR A 24 12.25 7.28 -5.34
C TYR A 24 12.37 8.76 -4.95
N GLY A 25 11.63 9.20 -3.93
CA GLY A 25 11.58 10.60 -3.48
C GLY A 25 10.33 11.33 -3.96
N ASP A 26 10.14 11.39 -5.27
CA ASP A 26 9.02 12.07 -5.96
C ASP A 26 7.90 11.12 -6.41
N ARG A 27 8.17 9.82 -6.38
CA ARG A 27 7.20 8.76 -6.70
C ARG A 27 7.45 7.50 -5.88
N ILE A 28 6.42 6.70 -5.74
CA ILE A 28 6.50 5.33 -5.20
C ILE A 28 6.06 4.34 -6.28
N ILE A 29 6.78 3.23 -6.41
CA ILE A 29 6.28 2.02 -7.06
C ILE A 29 5.85 1.06 -5.95
N LEU A 30 4.56 0.76 -5.88
CA LEU A 30 3.96 -0.17 -4.94
C LEU A 30 3.67 -1.49 -5.65
N THR A 31 4.37 -2.56 -5.28
CA THR A 31 4.06 -3.92 -5.75
C THR A 31 3.05 -4.56 -4.80
N VAL A 32 1.92 -5.00 -5.34
CA VAL A 32 0.76 -5.52 -4.60
C VAL A 32 0.52 -6.99 -4.95
N PRO A 33 0.47 -7.91 -3.96
CA PRO A 33 0.03 -9.29 -4.20
C PRO A 33 -1.47 -9.33 -4.47
N TYR A 34 -1.89 -10.15 -5.43
CA TYR A 34 -3.30 -10.37 -5.75
C TYR A 34 -3.56 -11.79 -6.25
N ARG A 35 -4.84 -12.18 -6.29
CA ARG A 35 -5.29 -13.43 -6.90
C ARG A 35 -5.31 -13.27 -8.41
N LYS A 36 -4.49 -14.03 -9.13
CA LYS A 36 -4.61 -14.17 -10.58
C LYS A 36 -5.33 -15.46 -10.88
N TYR A 37 -6.48 -15.36 -11.54
CA TYR A 37 -7.27 -16.50 -12.01
C TYR A 37 -6.76 -16.89 -13.40
N GLU A 38 -6.38 -18.16 -13.55
CA GLU A 38 -6.07 -18.76 -14.86
C GLU A 38 -7.33 -19.45 -15.44
N SER A 39 -8.23 -19.89 -14.56
CA SER A 39 -9.60 -20.35 -14.88
C SER A 39 -10.53 -20.14 -13.68
N ASP A 40 -11.81 -20.50 -13.80
CA ASP A 40 -12.80 -20.36 -12.71
C ASP A 40 -12.42 -21.10 -11.42
N ASN A 41 -11.66 -22.21 -11.53
CA ASN A 41 -11.27 -23.05 -10.41
C ASN A 41 -9.76 -23.04 -10.11
N GLU A 42 -8.97 -22.33 -10.92
CA GLU A 42 -7.52 -22.25 -10.76
C GLU A 42 -7.07 -20.80 -10.62
N TRP A 43 -6.49 -20.50 -9.47
CA TRP A 43 -5.92 -19.20 -9.18
C TRP A 43 -4.61 -19.35 -8.42
N GLY A 44 -3.72 -18.39 -8.61
CA GLY A 44 -2.43 -18.33 -7.96
C GLY A 44 -2.14 -16.96 -7.40
N LEU A 45 -1.04 -16.89 -6.65
CA LEU A 45 -0.46 -15.63 -6.23
C LEU A 45 0.25 -14.96 -7.41
N SER A 46 -0.13 -13.72 -7.71
CA SER A 46 0.61 -12.87 -8.64
C SER A 46 0.77 -11.47 -8.04
N PHE A 47 1.43 -10.58 -8.79
CA PHE A 47 1.76 -9.24 -8.34
C PHE A 47 1.53 -8.23 -9.47
N TYR A 48 1.06 -7.04 -9.11
CA TYR A 48 1.02 -5.88 -10.00
C TYR A 48 1.72 -4.69 -9.36
N ASP A 49 2.17 -3.76 -10.19
CA ASP A 49 2.82 -2.52 -9.75
C ASP A 49 1.87 -1.34 -9.93
N GLU A 50 1.73 -0.53 -8.89
CA GLU A 50 1.06 0.77 -8.89
C GLU A 50 2.08 1.90 -8.81
N VAL A 51 1.92 2.92 -9.65
CA VAL A 51 2.78 4.11 -9.64
C VAL A 51 2.06 5.25 -8.97
N VAL A 52 2.57 5.67 -7.81
CA VAL A 52 1.98 6.73 -6.99
C VAL A 52 2.85 7.98 -7.07
N THR A 53 2.28 9.06 -7.60
CA THR A 53 2.95 10.37 -7.76
C THR A 53 2.32 11.48 -6.93
N HIS A 54 1.13 11.26 -6.37
CA HIS A 54 0.47 12.27 -5.55
C HIS A 54 1.15 12.40 -4.18
N LEU A 55 1.57 13.62 -3.83
CA LEU A 55 2.43 13.88 -2.66
C LEU A 55 1.83 13.35 -1.34
N GLU A 56 0.55 13.59 -1.08
CA GLU A 56 -0.10 13.10 0.16
C GLU A 56 -0.19 11.57 0.21
N CYS A 57 -0.46 10.90 -0.92
CA CYS A 57 -0.44 9.43 -0.98
C CYS A 57 0.97 8.90 -0.73
N ILE A 58 2.00 9.55 -1.30
CA ILE A 58 3.40 9.21 -1.04
C ILE A 58 3.72 9.32 0.45
N GLN A 59 3.27 10.40 1.12
CA GLN A 59 3.49 10.57 2.56
C GLN A 59 2.77 9.51 3.40
N MET A 60 1.55 9.12 3.02
CA MET A 60 0.83 8.02 3.67
C MET A 60 1.52 6.67 3.46
N LEU A 61 1.96 6.36 2.24
CA LEU A 61 2.71 5.12 1.96
C LEU A 61 4.05 5.07 2.69
N ARG A 62 4.74 6.20 2.85
CA ARG A 62 5.93 6.31 3.70
C ARG A 62 5.64 5.97 5.15
N LYS A 63 4.48 6.38 5.68
CA LYS A 63 4.03 5.97 7.02
C LYS A 63 3.79 4.46 7.10
N CYS A 64 3.14 3.86 6.09
CA CYS A 64 3.02 2.40 6.01
C CYS A 64 4.40 1.71 6.05
N ALA A 65 5.37 2.23 5.29
CA ALA A 65 6.74 1.71 5.27
C ALA A 65 7.44 1.83 6.64
N GLN A 66 7.35 3.01 7.27
CA GLN A 66 7.93 3.28 8.60
C GLN A 66 7.33 2.37 9.67
N ASN A 67 6.00 2.20 9.64
CA ASN A 67 5.27 1.36 10.59
C ASN A 67 5.34 -0.13 10.25
N LYS A 68 5.95 -0.49 9.12
CA LYS A 68 5.95 -1.84 8.52
C LYS A 68 4.55 -2.47 8.52
N ARG A 69 3.55 -1.67 8.17
CA ARG A 69 2.13 -2.06 8.23
C ARG A 69 1.39 -1.58 6.99
N GLY A 70 0.68 -2.50 6.32
CA GLY A 70 -0.07 -2.22 5.09
C GLY A 70 -1.41 -1.51 5.30
N VAL A 71 -1.60 -0.88 6.45
CA VAL A 71 -2.80 -0.12 6.81
C VAL A 71 -2.39 1.06 7.67
N LEU A 72 -3.00 2.22 7.42
CA LEU A 72 -2.96 3.37 8.30
C LEU A 72 -4.25 3.43 9.11
N VAL A 73 -4.11 3.72 10.40
CA VAL A 73 -5.23 3.89 11.32
C VAL A 73 -5.27 5.34 11.75
N ALA A 74 -6.46 5.94 11.71
CA ALA A 74 -6.66 7.32 12.12
C ALA A 74 -6.24 7.49 13.59
N ARG A 75 -5.67 8.65 13.92
CA ARG A 75 -5.33 9.01 15.31
C ARG A 75 -6.56 9.10 16.20
N GLU A 76 -7.67 9.54 15.61
CA GLU A 76 -8.95 9.72 16.26
C GLU A 76 -10.02 8.93 15.50
N GLY A 77 -10.91 8.27 16.25
CA GLY A 77 -11.99 7.46 15.68
C GLY A 77 -11.53 6.07 15.20
N MET A 78 -12.33 5.48 14.31
CA MET A 78 -12.20 4.09 13.85
C MET A 78 -11.81 3.96 12.37
N ALA A 79 -11.55 5.08 11.70
CA ALA A 79 -11.21 5.09 10.29
C ALA A 79 -9.84 4.44 10.05
N HIS A 80 -9.76 3.62 9.02
CA HIS A 80 -8.52 3.02 8.56
C HIS A 80 -8.55 2.90 7.05
N PHE A 81 -7.37 2.95 6.43
CA PHE A 81 -7.21 2.77 4.99
C PHE A 81 -6.03 1.84 4.74
N ASN A 82 -6.28 0.81 3.94
CA ASN A 82 -5.24 -0.12 3.52
C ASN A 82 -4.34 0.51 2.43
N ILE A 83 -3.20 -0.13 2.17
CA ILE A 83 -2.18 0.39 1.26
C ILE A 83 -2.68 0.58 -0.18
N VAL A 84 -3.65 -0.22 -0.63
CA VAL A 84 -4.26 -0.13 -1.96
C VAL A 84 -5.24 1.05 -2.02
N GLU A 85 -6.06 1.24 -0.99
CA GLU A 85 -6.95 2.40 -0.87
C GLU A 85 -6.16 3.71 -0.84
N ILE A 86 -5.03 3.71 -0.14
CA ILE A 86 -4.09 4.85 -0.10
C ILE A 86 -3.49 5.10 -1.49
N SER A 87 -3.05 4.05 -2.20
CA SER A 87 -2.39 4.22 -3.51
C SER A 87 -3.33 4.83 -4.56
N ILE A 88 -4.63 4.52 -4.49
CA ILE A 88 -5.64 5.08 -5.39
C ILE A 88 -6.22 6.43 -4.90
N GLY A 89 -5.75 6.95 -3.76
CA GLY A 89 -6.17 8.27 -3.25
C GLY A 89 -7.51 8.30 -2.53
N LEU A 90 -8.06 7.15 -2.11
CA LEU A 90 -9.35 7.09 -1.41
C LEU A 90 -9.40 7.93 -0.12
N PRO A 91 -8.37 7.95 0.76
CA PRO A 91 -8.38 8.81 1.94
C PRO A 91 -8.53 10.30 1.59
N LEU A 92 -7.90 10.73 0.50
CA LEU A 92 -7.93 12.14 0.07
C LEU A 92 -9.31 12.56 -0.41
N ALA A 93 -10.02 11.66 -1.09
CA ALA A 93 -11.41 11.90 -1.52
C ALA A 93 -12.34 12.18 -0.32
N TYR A 94 -12.00 11.67 0.87
CA TYR A 94 -12.72 11.93 2.12
C TYR A 94 -12.09 13.02 2.99
N GLY A 95 -11.11 13.77 2.46
CA GLY A 95 -10.50 14.91 3.15
C GLY A 95 -9.39 14.56 4.14
N TRP A 96 -8.97 13.30 4.23
CA TRP A 96 -7.88 12.87 5.12
C TRP A 96 -6.51 13.27 4.56
N LYS A 97 -5.58 13.59 5.45
CA LYS A 97 -4.18 13.92 5.17
C LYS A 97 -3.23 12.99 5.91
N ALA A 98 -1.98 12.90 5.47
CA ALA A 98 -1.01 11.99 6.07
C ALA A 98 -0.85 12.19 7.60
N LYS A 99 -0.98 13.44 8.08
CA LYS A 99 -0.87 13.81 9.49
C LYS A 99 -1.99 13.25 10.39
N ASP A 100 -3.12 12.86 9.82
CA ASP A 100 -4.30 12.41 10.55
C ASP A 100 -4.18 10.93 11.00
N PHE A 101 -3.14 10.24 10.51
CA PHE A 101 -2.88 8.83 10.76
C PHE A 101 -1.66 8.60 11.66
N GLN A 102 -1.68 7.48 12.40
CA GLN A 102 -0.51 6.94 13.10
C GLN A 102 0.33 6.09 12.14
#